data_AF-A0A2G8KMH7-F1
#
_entry.id   AF-A0A2G8KMH7-F1
#
_cell.length_a   1.000
_cell.length_b   1.000
_cell.length_c   1.000
_cell.angle_alpha   90.00
_cell.angle_beta   90.00
_cell.angle_gamma   90.00
#
_symmetry.space_group_name_H-M   'P 1'
#
loop_
_entity.id
_entity.type
_entity.pdbx_description
1 polymer ?
#
loop_
_entity_poly.entity_id
_entity_poly.type
_entity_poly.pdbx_seq_one_letter_code
_entity_poly.pdbx_strand_id
1 'polypeptide(L)'
;MGWWVGMGIGCGFWRSVLKNNDKCSLNIFLQGLLEDCNSMRATYLFQQDKHYDVCFDTGDKAIQCGRTVDVFRLWLMWRAKGTKGIESQINKLFDLAHYLVDRVRSKDAFQLVFEKPECTNVCFWYYPPSIRELEDTQEKQLRLHKVAPIIKGRLMNEGRLMVGYQPLNDKVNFFRWVVSNPAASKHDVDYMLDEIERLGHDL
;
A
#
# COMPACT_ATOMS: atom_id res chain seq x y z
N MET A 1 -16.97 -17.06 -20.90
CA MET A 1 -15.95 -16.86 -19.86
C MET A 1 -15.64 -15.37 -19.78
N GLY A 2 -16.38 -14.65 -18.94
CA GLY A 2 -16.21 -13.21 -18.76
C GLY A 2 -15.08 -12.93 -17.79
N TRP A 3 -14.05 -12.22 -18.27
CA TRP A 3 -12.93 -11.76 -17.47
C TRP A 3 -13.39 -10.55 -16.63
N TRP A 4 -13.51 -10.76 -15.31
CA TRP A 4 -13.61 -9.66 -14.37
C TRP A 4 -12.21 -9.05 -14.18
N VAL A 5 -11.93 -7.96 -14.90
CA VAL A 5 -10.82 -7.07 -14.57
C VAL A 5 -11.29 -6.22 -13.38
N GLY A 6 -11.10 -6.73 -12.18
CA GLY A 6 -11.16 -5.92 -10.98
C GLY A 6 -9.91 -5.03 -10.92
N MET A 7 -10.02 -3.78 -11.38
CA MET A 7 -9.16 -2.69 -10.92
C MET A 7 -9.45 -2.46 -9.43
N GLY A 8 -8.98 -3.38 -8.59
CA GLY A 8 -9.06 -3.28 -7.14
C GLY A 8 -7.91 -2.41 -6.66
N ILE A 9 -8.21 -1.21 -6.18
CA ILE A 9 -7.37 -0.53 -5.20
C ILE A 9 -7.20 -1.52 -4.04
N GLY A 10 -6.06 -2.21 -4.00
CA GLY A 10 -5.90 -3.42 -3.19
C GLY A 10 -6.16 -3.19 -1.70
N CYS A 11 -6.57 -4.26 -1.01
CA CYS A 11 -6.83 -4.30 0.43
C CYS A 11 -5.69 -3.68 1.29
N GLY A 12 -4.46 -3.67 0.78
CA GLY A 12 -3.30 -3.03 1.41
C GLY A 12 -3.32 -1.49 1.43
N PHE A 13 -3.92 -0.84 0.42
CA PHE A 13 -4.00 0.62 0.33
C PHE A 13 -4.85 1.19 1.47
N TRP A 14 -6.08 0.70 1.63
CA TRP A 14 -7.00 1.17 2.68
C TRP A 14 -6.50 0.89 4.10
N ARG A 15 -5.82 -0.24 4.32
CA ARG A 15 -5.16 -0.54 5.60
C ARG A 15 -4.14 0.53 5.98
N SER A 16 -3.26 0.86 5.04
CA SER A 16 -2.15 1.78 5.29
C SER A 16 -2.66 3.23 5.41
N VAL A 17 -3.60 3.61 4.55
CA VAL A 17 -4.17 4.96 4.49
C VAL A 17 -5.01 5.30 5.72
N LEU A 18 -5.74 4.34 6.28
CA LEU A 18 -6.56 4.56 7.49
C LEU A 18 -5.78 4.38 8.80
N LYS A 19 -4.54 3.85 8.77
CA LYS A 19 -3.76 3.52 9.97
C LYS A 19 -4.52 2.60 10.96
N ASN A 20 -5.31 1.66 10.46
CA ASN A 20 -5.84 0.61 11.33
C ASN A 20 -4.76 -0.47 11.51
N ASN A 21 -4.38 -0.76 12.77
CA ASN A 21 -3.41 -1.81 13.12
C ASN A 21 -3.70 -3.14 12.40
N ASP A 22 -2.65 -3.94 12.23
CA ASP A 22 -2.40 -5.13 11.39
C ASP A 22 -3.55 -6.07 10.93
N LYS A 23 -4.77 -5.99 11.44
CA LYS A 23 -5.95 -6.72 10.94
C LYS A 23 -7.22 -5.86 10.97
N CYS A 24 -7.60 -5.37 9.78
CA CYS A 24 -8.92 -4.79 9.50
C CYS A 24 -9.16 -4.89 7.98
N SER A 25 -10.01 -5.82 7.56
CA SER A 25 -10.40 -6.03 6.16
C SER A 25 -11.89 -6.38 6.09
N LEU A 26 -12.58 -5.81 5.11
CA LEU A 26 -14.00 -6.04 4.88
C LEU A 26 -14.21 -6.66 3.50
N ASN A 27 -14.95 -7.77 3.45
CA ASN A 27 -15.41 -8.36 2.20
C ASN A 27 -16.91 -8.06 2.05
N ILE A 28 -17.30 -7.51 0.92
CA ILE A 28 -18.69 -7.13 0.62
C ILE A 28 -19.22 -8.08 -0.45
N PHE A 29 -20.35 -8.71 -0.19
CA PHE A 29 -20.98 -9.68 -1.07
C PHE A 29 -22.42 -9.27 -1.37
N LEU A 30 -22.98 -9.81 -2.46
CA LEU A 30 -24.42 -9.81 -2.65
C LEU A 30 -25.10 -10.57 -1.51
N GLN A 31 -26.30 -10.14 -1.17
CA GLN A 31 -27.05 -10.65 -0.02
C GLN A 31 -27.32 -12.17 -0.15
N GLY A 32 -27.29 -12.88 1.00
CA GLY A 32 -27.58 -14.31 1.10
C GLY A 32 -26.37 -15.24 0.90
N LEU A 33 -25.46 -14.90 -0.02
CA LEU A 33 -24.38 -15.80 -0.45
C LEU A 33 -23.46 -16.30 0.67
N LEU A 34 -23.15 -15.46 1.66
CA LEU A 34 -22.25 -15.84 2.74
C LEU A 34 -22.86 -16.87 3.69
N GLU A 35 -24.15 -16.77 3.94
CA GLU A 35 -24.86 -17.69 4.80
C GLU A 35 -25.05 -19.03 4.08
N ASP A 36 -25.54 -18.98 2.84
CA ASP A 36 -25.73 -20.17 2.01
C ASP A 36 -24.44 -20.98 1.82
N CYS A 37 -23.29 -20.29 1.73
CA CYS A 37 -21.99 -20.92 1.52
C CYS A 37 -21.37 -21.50 2.80
N ASN A 38 -21.50 -20.82 3.94
CA ASN A 38 -20.71 -21.15 5.14
C ASN A 38 -21.53 -21.77 6.28
N SER A 39 -22.87 -21.66 6.22
CA SER A 39 -23.75 -22.09 7.31
C SER A 39 -23.60 -23.57 7.61
N MET A 40 -23.25 -23.90 8.85
CA MET A 40 -23.28 -25.27 9.36
C MET A 40 -24.43 -25.51 10.35
N ARG A 41 -25.12 -24.45 10.80
CA ARG A 41 -26.24 -24.52 11.75
C ARG A 41 -25.88 -25.31 13.01
N ALA A 42 -24.68 -25.06 13.55
CA ALA A 42 -24.19 -25.74 14.74
C ALA A 42 -25.08 -25.40 15.94
N THR A 43 -25.84 -26.39 16.43
CA THR A 43 -26.89 -26.20 17.45
C THR A 43 -26.36 -25.71 18.80
N TYR A 44 -25.08 -25.96 19.11
CA TYR A 44 -24.45 -25.50 20.35
C TYR A 44 -24.04 -24.01 20.32
N LEU A 45 -23.97 -23.40 19.13
CA LEU A 45 -23.51 -22.01 18.94
C LEU A 45 -24.64 -21.09 18.45
N PHE A 46 -25.53 -21.60 17.60
CA PHE A 46 -26.62 -20.84 16.97
C PHE A 46 -28.00 -21.35 17.41
N GLN A 47 -28.30 -21.23 18.71
CA GLN A 47 -29.63 -21.53 19.24
C GLN A 47 -30.68 -20.58 18.64
N GLN A 48 -31.83 -21.12 18.21
CA GLN A 48 -32.91 -20.34 17.57
C GLN A 48 -33.95 -19.83 18.58
N ASP A 49 -33.91 -20.31 19.82
CA ASP A 49 -34.83 -20.01 20.92
C ASP A 49 -34.28 -18.93 21.88
N LYS A 50 -33.37 -18.08 21.39
CA LYS A 50 -32.83 -16.96 22.17
C LYS A 50 -33.91 -15.92 22.45
N HIS A 51 -33.75 -15.18 23.55
CA HIS A 51 -34.67 -14.11 23.98
C HIS A 51 -34.56 -12.82 23.16
N TYR A 52 -33.76 -12.82 22.09
CA TYR A 52 -33.53 -11.70 21.18
C TYR A 52 -33.55 -12.20 19.73
N ASP A 53 -33.63 -11.28 18.77
CA ASP A 53 -33.63 -11.61 17.35
C ASP A 53 -32.29 -12.20 16.89
N VAL A 54 -32.29 -13.48 16.55
CA VAL A 54 -31.10 -14.23 16.12
C VAL A 54 -30.55 -13.76 14.77
N CYS A 55 -31.25 -12.88 14.03
CA CYS A 55 -30.72 -12.33 12.77
C CYS A 55 -29.45 -11.49 12.97
N PHE A 56 -29.18 -11.01 14.19
CA PHE A 56 -27.95 -10.30 14.57
C PHE A 56 -26.76 -11.24 14.80
N ASP A 57 -26.97 -12.56 14.94
CA ASP A 57 -25.91 -13.55 15.10
C ASP A 57 -25.27 -13.86 13.74
N THR A 58 -24.18 -13.17 13.38
CA THR A 58 -23.56 -13.29 12.05
C THR A 58 -22.54 -14.42 11.92
N GLY A 59 -22.44 -15.34 12.88
CA GLY A 59 -21.35 -16.32 12.95
C GLY A 59 -21.38 -17.34 11.81
N ASP A 60 -22.57 -17.85 11.46
CA ASP A 60 -22.76 -18.84 10.37
C ASP A 60 -22.49 -18.25 8.96
N LYS A 61 -22.23 -16.93 8.86
CA LYS A 61 -21.83 -16.27 7.61
C LYS A 61 -20.32 -16.29 7.40
N ALA A 62 -19.55 -16.76 8.38
CA ALA A 62 -18.10 -16.74 8.36
C ALA A 62 -17.51 -18.15 8.34
N ILE A 63 -16.34 -18.29 7.70
CA ILE A 63 -15.54 -19.52 7.74
C ILE A 63 -14.95 -19.74 9.15
N GLN A 64 -14.76 -18.67 9.93
CA GLN A 64 -14.19 -18.73 11.27
C GLN A 64 -15.27 -18.91 12.33
N CYS A 65 -14.99 -19.74 13.34
CA CYS A 65 -15.82 -19.86 14.54
C CYS A 65 -15.58 -18.68 15.49
N GLY A 66 -14.39 -18.57 16.07
CA GLY A 66 -13.98 -17.42 16.88
C GLY A 66 -13.45 -16.27 16.00
N ARG A 67 -13.88 -15.04 16.26
CA ARG A 67 -13.45 -13.85 15.49
C ARG A 67 -13.10 -12.67 16.37
N THR A 68 -12.07 -11.91 15.98
CA THR A 68 -11.67 -10.67 16.65
C THR A 68 -12.63 -9.53 16.34
N VAL A 69 -12.77 -8.58 17.27
CA VAL A 69 -13.65 -7.40 17.12
C VAL A 69 -12.90 -6.26 16.42
N ASP A 70 -12.60 -6.44 15.13
CA ASP A 70 -11.82 -5.47 14.35
C ASP A 70 -12.62 -4.20 14.00
N VAL A 71 -13.95 -4.31 13.92
CA VAL A 71 -14.85 -3.21 13.53
C VAL A 71 -14.82 -2.04 14.50
N PHE A 72 -14.58 -2.29 15.79
CA PHE A 72 -14.64 -1.24 16.81
C PHE A 72 -13.57 -0.17 16.60
N ARG A 73 -12.36 -0.56 16.17
CA ARG A 73 -11.27 0.37 15.87
C ARG A 73 -11.62 1.28 14.69
N LEU A 74 -12.14 0.69 13.61
CA LEU A 74 -12.60 1.42 12.44
C LEU A 74 -13.72 2.38 12.79
N TRP A 75 -14.74 1.92 13.53
CA TRP A 75 -15.85 2.73 13.98
C TRP A 75 -15.39 3.91 14.84
N LEU A 76 -14.52 3.67 15.84
CA LEU A 76 -14.02 4.71 16.73
C LEU A 76 -13.22 5.78 15.97
N MET A 77 -12.34 5.36 15.06
CA MET A 77 -11.62 6.29 14.18
C MET A 77 -12.59 7.12 13.32
N TRP A 78 -13.61 6.48 12.74
CA TRP A 78 -14.61 7.16 11.91
C TRP A 78 -15.44 8.15 12.72
N ARG A 79 -15.80 7.80 13.96
CA ARG A 79 -16.48 8.71 14.90
C ARG A 79 -15.61 9.90 15.27
N ALA A 80 -14.31 9.69 15.49
CA ALA A 80 -13.38 10.75 15.88
C ALA A 80 -13.07 11.72 14.73
N LYS A 81 -12.87 11.21 13.51
CA LYS A 81 -12.48 12.04 12.34
C LYS A 81 -13.67 12.52 11.51
N GLY A 82 -14.75 11.76 11.51
CA GLY A 82 -15.83 11.90 10.54
C GLY A 82 -15.38 11.59 9.11
N THR A 83 -16.35 11.50 8.19
CA THR A 83 -16.08 11.25 6.77
C THR A 83 -15.19 12.34 6.16
N LYS A 84 -15.45 13.62 6.47
CA LYS A 84 -14.64 14.76 5.99
C LYS A 84 -13.20 14.73 6.47
N GLY A 85 -12.95 14.30 7.71
CA GLY A 85 -11.59 14.18 8.23
C GLY A 85 -10.81 13.05 7.55
N ILE A 86 -11.48 11.94 7.24
CA ILE A 86 -10.88 10.84 6.47
C ILE A 86 -10.60 11.29 5.03
N GLU A 87 -11.54 11.98 4.38
CA GLU A 87 -11.38 12.56 3.04
C GLU A 87 -10.18 13.50 2.98
N SER A 88 -10.10 14.48 3.90
CA SER A 88 -8.98 15.43 3.97
C SER A 88 -7.64 14.72 4.16
N GLN A 89 -7.61 13.68 5.00
CA GLN A 89 -6.42 12.86 5.20
C GLN A 89 -5.99 12.15 3.90
N ILE A 90 -6.94 11.56 3.17
CA ILE A 90 -6.66 10.87 1.90
C ILE A 90 -6.14 11.87 0.86
N ASN A 91 -6.81 13.02 0.69
CA ASN A 91 -6.43 14.05 -0.25
C ASN A 91 -4.98 14.52 -0.01
N LYS A 92 -4.61 14.75 1.25
CA LYS A 92 -3.22 15.09 1.62
C LYS A 92 -2.20 14.04 1.15
N LEU A 93 -2.53 12.74 1.26
CA LEU A 93 -1.63 11.67 0.84
C LEU A 93 -1.45 11.64 -0.70
N PHE A 94 -2.53 11.93 -1.45
CA PHE A 94 -2.45 12.09 -2.90
C PHE A 94 -1.66 13.34 -3.29
N ASP A 95 -1.84 14.47 -2.61
CA ASP A 95 -1.05 15.69 -2.84
C ASP A 95 0.45 15.46 -2.64
N LEU A 96 0.82 14.69 -1.62
CA LEU A 96 2.21 14.29 -1.38
C LEU A 96 2.74 13.34 -2.47
N ALA A 97 1.90 12.43 -2.98
CA ALA A 97 2.29 11.56 -4.08
C ALA A 97 2.51 12.35 -5.39
N HIS A 98 1.64 13.32 -5.68
CA HIS A 98 1.83 14.25 -6.80
C HIS A 98 3.10 15.08 -6.62
N TYR A 99 3.34 15.61 -5.41
CA TYR A 99 4.58 16.33 -5.11
C TYR A 99 5.81 15.45 -5.36
N LEU A 100 5.81 14.19 -4.92
CA LEU A 100 6.90 13.26 -5.20
C LEU A 100 7.12 13.03 -6.71
N VAL A 101 6.04 12.90 -7.49
CA VAL A 101 6.12 12.78 -8.96
C VAL A 101 6.81 14.00 -9.56
N ASP A 102 6.42 15.20 -9.14
CA ASP A 102 7.02 16.45 -9.64
C ASP A 102 8.51 16.53 -9.25
N ARG A 103 8.86 16.15 -8.03
CA ARG A 103 10.26 16.14 -7.56
C ARG A 103 11.11 15.13 -8.31
N VAL A 104 10.61 13.93 -8.55
CA VAL A 104 11.29 12.91 -9.37
C VAL A 104 11.52 13.43 -10.79
N ARG A 105 10.52 14.06 -11.41
CA ARG A 105 10.67 14.64 -12.76
C ARG A 105 11.64 15.82 -12.81
N SER A 106 11.79 16.55 -11.71
CA SER A 106 12.70 17.70 -11.63
C SER A 106 14.18 17.33 -11.46
N LYS A 107 14.49 16.05 -11.19
CA LYS A 107 15.85 15.58 -10.95
C LYS A 107 16.27 14.58 -12.03
N ASP A 108 17.34 14.89 -12.78
CA ASP A 108 17.89 14.02 -13.84
C ASP A 108 18.35 12.65 -13.33
N ALA A 109 18.63 12.55 -12.03
CA ALA A 109 19.03 11.33 -11.35
C ALA A 109 17.94 10.26 -11.27
N PHE A 110 16.68 10.64 -11.44
CA PHE A 110 15.53 9.77 -11.19
C PHE A 110 14.65 9.67 -12.42
N GLN A 111 13.99 8.52 -12.58
CA GLN A 111 13.03 8.31 -13.65
C GLN A 111 11.82 7.55 -13.13
N LEU A 112 10.62 8.00 -13.49
CA LEU A 112 9.39 7.28 -13.18
C LEU A 112 9.32 5.97 -13.98
N VAL A 113 8.90 4.90 -13.31
CA VAL A 113 8.64 3.60 -13.95
C VAL A 113 7.33 3.62 -14.74
N PHE A 114 6.34 4.38 -14.23
CA PHE A 114 5.05 4.59 -14.86
C PHE A 114 4.79 6.08 -14.96
N GLU A 115 4.44 6.59 -16.14
CA GLU A 115 4.32 8.02 -16.40
C GLU A 115 3.31 8.73 -15.49
N LYS A 116 2.21 8.06 -15.16
CA LYS A 116 1.11 8.61 -14.36
C LYS A 116 0.68 7.63 -13.26
N PRO A 117 1.13 7.85 -12.01
CA PRO A 117 0.60 7.12 -10.86
C PRO A 117 -0.89 7.44 -10.64
N GLU A 118 -1.72 6.41 -10.52
CA GLU A 118 -3.16 6.55 -10.24
C GLU A 118 -3.49 6.55 -8.73
N CYS A 119 -2.48 6.33 -7.91
CA CYS A 119 -2.60 6.11 -6.47
C CYS A 119 -1.38 6.69 -5.75
N THR A 120 -1.29 6.54 -4.43
CA THR A 120 -0.14 7.07 -3.66
C THR A 120 1.14 6.24 -3.78
N ASN A 121 1.14 5.24 -4.66
CA ASN A 121 2.29 4.42 -5.00
C ASN A 121 3.06 5.10 -6.14
N VAL A 122 4.26 5.61 -5.85
CA VAL A 122 5.14 6.18 -6.88
C VAL A 122 6.33 5.26 -7.08
N CYS A 123 6.47 4.77 -8.31
CA CYS A 123 7.51 3.84 -8.71
C CYS A 123 8.56 4.58 -9.53
N PHE A 124 9.83 4.50 -9.12
CA PHE A 124 10.93 5.18 -9.81
C PHE A 124 12.25 4.41 -9.69
N TRP A 125 13.12 4.62 -10.67
CA TRP A 125 14.54 4.25 -10.59
C TRP A 125 15.38 5.43 -10.15
N TYR A 126 16.51 5.11 -9.52
CA TYR A 126 17.62 6.04 -9.34
C TYR A 126 18.78 5.58 -10.22
N TYR A 127 19.30 6.50 -11.04
CA TYR A 127 20.45 6.27 -11.89
C TYR A 127 21.67 6.90 -11.22
N PRO A 128 22.64 6.11 -10.73
CA PRO A 128 23.89 6.66 -10.25
C PRO A 128 24.72 7.23 -11.43
N PRO A 129 25.66 8.16 -11.17
CA PRO A 129 26.47 8.81 -12.21
C PRO A 129 27.09 7.80 -13.19
N SER A 130 27.61 6.68 -12.69
CA SER A 130 28.28 5.65 -13.50
C SER A 130 27.38 4.87 -14.46
N ILE A 131 26.05 4.99 -14.33
CA ILE A 131 25.05 4.33 -15.17
C ILE A 131 24.32 5.34 -16.07
N ARG A 132 24.24 6.63 -15.69
CA ARG A 132 23.57 7.67 -16.49
C ARG A 132 24.18 7.80 -17.88
N GLU A 133 25.50 7.71 -17.96
CA GLU A 133 26.28 7.86 -19.20
C GLU A 133 26.26 6.62 -20.10
N LEU A 134 25.74 5.48 -19.60
CA LEU A 134 25.64 4.28 -20.42
C LEU A 134 24.50 4.36 -21.41
N GLU A 135 24.73 3.85 -22.62
CA GLU A 135 23.68 3.57 -23.58
C GLU A 135 22.70 2.51 -23.05
N ASP A 136 21.45 2.58 -23.47
CA ASP A 136 20.39 1.68 -23.00
C ASP A 136 20.55 0.27 -23.56
N THR A 137 21.46 -0.46 -22.92
CA THR A 137 21.88 -1.80 -23.26
C THR A 137 21.43 -2.79 -22.19
N GLN A 138 21.47 -4.08 -22.51
CA GLN A 138 21.22 -5.14 -21.54
C GLN A 138 22.17 -5.03 -20.32
N GLU A 139 23.39 -4.54 -20.53
CA GLU A 139 24.35 -4.27 -19.45
C GLU A 139 23.84 -3.16 -18.51
N LYS A 140 23.32 -2.05 -19.05
CA LYS A 140 22.74 -0.96 -18.26
C LYS A 140 21.62 -1.47 -17.35
N GLN A 141 20.72 -2.30 -17.89
CA GLN A 141 19.63 -2.91 -17.14
C GLN A 141 20.13 -3.86 -16.04
N LEU A 142 21.15 -4.69 -16.33
CA LEU A 142 21.76 -5.58 -15.33
C LEU A 142 22.45 -4.82 -14.20
N ARG A 143 23.12 -3.70 -14.50
CA ARG A 143 23.72 -2.82 -13.49
C ARG A 143 22.64 -2.11 -12.67
N LEU A 144 21.63 -1.54 -13.33
CA LEU A 144 20.51 -0.85 -12.69
C LEU A 144 19.74 -1.78 -11.74
N HIS A 145 19.57 -3.05 -12.11
CA HIS A 145 18.93 -4.07 -11.27
C HIS A 145 19.59 -4.20 -9.88
N LYS A 146 20.90 -3.96 -9.78
CA LYS A 146 21.65 -4.09 -8.52
C LYS A 146 21.59 -2.83 -7.64
N VAL A 147 21.23 -1.67 -8.21
CA VAL A 147 21.25 -0.38 -7.51
C VAL A 147 20.29 -0.35 -6.32
N ALA A 148 19.01 -0.65 -6.53
CA ALA A 148 18.00 -0.56 -5.47
C ALA A 148 18.27 -1.49 -4.26
N PRO A 149 18.67 -2.78 -4.45
CA PRO A 149 19.12 -3.63 -3.35
C PRO A 149 20.28 -3.05 -2.53
N ILE A 150 21.29 -2.46 -3.18
CA ILE A 150 22.46 -1.91 -2.49
C ILE A 150 22.07 -0.69 -1.66
N ILE A 151 21.35 0.26 -2.25
CA ILE A 151 20.86 1.45 -1.54
C ILE A 151 19.95 1.03 -0.38
N LYS A 152 19.06 0.04 -0.57
CA LYS A 152 18.23 -0.50 0.51
C LYS A 152 19.06 -1.05 1.67
N GLY A 153 20.12 -1.81 1.38
CA GLY A 153 21.04 -2.32 2.40
C GLY A 153 21.70 -1.21 3.20
N ARG A 154 22.16 -0.15 2.52
CA ARG A 154 22.75 1.03 3.16
C ARG A 154 21.74 1.78 4.04
N LEU A 155 20.52 2.00 3.54
CA LEU A 155 19.41 2.60 4.29
C LEU A 155 19.05 1.80 5.56
N MET A 156 19.05 0.47 5.47
CA MET A 156 18.78 -0.40 6.62
C MET A 156 19.88 -0.35 7.67
N ASN A 157 21.15 -0.26 7.26
CA ASN A 157 22.28 -0.15 8.17
C ASN A 157 22.29 1.19 8.91
N GLU A 158 21.89 2.29 8.26
CA GLU A 158 21.77 3.59 8.91
C GLU A 158 20.49 3.75 9.76
N GLY A 159 19.42 2.99 9.44
CA GLY A 159 18.18 2.97 10.22
C GLY A 159 17.32 4.23 10.15
N ARG A 160 17.60 5.14 9.21
CA ARG A 160 16.93 6.45 9.10
C ARG A 160 15.69 6.45 8.22
N LEU A 161 15.69 5.64 7.18
CA LEU A 161 14.62 5.58 6.18
C LEU A 161 14.43 4.17 5.65
N MET A 162 13.19 3.82 5.30
CA MET A 162 12.86 2.52 4.74
C MET A 162 11.94 2.67 3.53
N VAL A 163 12.44 2.27 2.36
CA VAL A 163 11.67 2.19 1.11
C VAL A 163 11.67 0.76 0.58
N GLY A 164 10.59 0.32 -0.04
CA GLY A 164 10.52 -0.98 -0.72
C GLY A 164 11.11 -0.90 -2.12
N TYR A 165 11.62 -2.01 -2.63
CA TYR A 165 11.96 -2.16 -4.05
C TYR A 165 11.49 -3.53 -4.54
N GLN A 166 11.23 -3.64 -5.84
CA GLN A 166 10.90 -4.90 -6.49
C GLN A 166 11.10 -4.80 -8.01
N PRO A 167 11.29 -5.93 -8.71
CA PRO A 167 11.13 -5.98 -10.16
C PRO A 167 9.65 -6.16 -10.55
N LEU A 168 9.31 -5.91 -11.81
CA LEU A 168 7.98 -6.22 -12.34
C LEU A 168 8.04 -6.51 -13.84
N ASN A 169 7.69 -7.73 -14.24
CA ASN A 169 7.74 -8.18 -15.65
C ASN A 169 9.13 -7.94 -16.28
N ASP A 170 9.18 -7.09 -17.30
CA ASP A 170 10.36 -6.64 -18.03
C ASP A 170 11.20 -5.58 -17.29
N LYS A 171 10.68 -5.02 -16.20
CA LYS A 171 11.30 -3.92 -15.45
C LYS A 171 12.18 -4.45 -14.33
N VAL A 172 13.45 -4.07 -14.38
CA VAL A 172 14.44 -4.36 -13.32
C VAL A 172 14.07 -3.66 -12.01
N ASN A 173 14.73 -4.00 -10.91
CA ASN A 173 14.42 -3.47 -9.58
C ASN A 173 14.27 -1.94 -9.59
N PHE A 174 13.10 -1.48 -9.14
CA PHE A 174 12.79 -0.06 -8.91
C PHE A 174 12.30 0.15 -7.49
N PHE A 175 12.40 1.38 -7.00
CA PHE A 175 11.82 1.75 -5.72
C PHE A 175 10.31 1.92 -5.86
N ARG A 176 9.56 1.45 -4.86
CA ARG A 176 8.14 1.72 -4.69
C ARG A 176 7.93 2.46 -3.40
N TRP A 177 7.77 3.77 -3.51
CA TRP A 177 7.37 4.61 -2.39
C TRP A 177 5.86 4.60 -2.26
N VAL A 178 5.34 4.44 -1.03
CA VAL A 178 3.91 4.42 -0.76
C VAL A 178 3.60 5.49 0.27
N VAL A 179 2.91 6.56 -0.14
CA VAL A 179 2.49 7.61 0.80
C VAL A 179 1.22 7.16 1.50
N SER A 180 1.33 6.74 2.75
CA SER A 180 0.19 6.30 3.56
C SER A 180 0.14 6.90 4.96
N ASN A 181 1.26 7.44 5.43
CA ASN A 181 1.35 8.05 6.75
C ASN A 181 0.86 9.50 6.71
N PRO A 182 -0.23 9.88 7.41
CA PRO A 182 -0.72 11.26 7.44
C PRO A 182 0.24 12.24 8.11
N ALA A 183 1.19 11.74 8.91
CA ALA A 183 2.23 12.56 9.51
C ALA A 183 3.33 12.94 8.52
N ALA A 184 3.41 12.28 7.36
CA ALA A 184 4.36 12.64 6.33
C ALA A 184 4.11 14.06 5.81
N SER A 185 5.21 14.68 5.40
CA SER A 185 5.30 16.04 4.89
C SER A 185 6.09 16.08 3.59
N LYS A 186 6.09 17.23 2.92
CA LYS A 186 6.92 17.44 1.72
C LYS A 186 8.42 17.33 2.04
N HIS A 187 8.83 17.77 3.23
CA HIS A 187 10.20 17.63 3.70
C HIS A 187 10.65 16.16 3.75
N ASP A 188 9.78 15.25 4.19
CA ASP A 188 10.10 13.82 4.25
C ASP A 188 10.28 13.22 2.83
N VAL A 189 9.55 13.76 1.84
CA VAL A 189 9.70 13.39 0.43
C VAL A 189 11.05 13.86 -0.11
N ASP A 190 11.40 15.12 0.14
CA ASP A 190 12.68 15.69 -0.30
C ASP A 190 13.86 14.95 0.37
N TYR A 191 13.79 14.77 1.69
CA TYR A 191 14.78 14.00 2.46
C TYR A 191 14.97 12.59 1.92
N MET A 192 13.88 11.92 1.53
CA MET A 192 13.95 10.57 0.94
C MET A 192 14.74 10.54 -0.36
N LEU A 193 14.47 11.46 -1.28
CA LEU A 193 15.17 11.52 -2.56
C LEU A 193 16.65 11.87 -2.35
N ASP A 194 16.94 12.82 -1.46
CA ASP A 194 18.30 13.24 -1.15
C ASP A 194 19.12 12.11 -0.51
N GLU A 195 18.51 11.31 0.37
CA GLU A 195 19.19 10.15 0.97
C GLU A 195 19.45 9.03 -0.03
N ILE A 196 18.52 8.76 -0.96
CA ILE A 196 18.76 7.79 -2.04
C ILE A 196 19.91 8.25 -2.92
N GLU A 197 19.94 9.54 -3.27
CA GLU A 197 21.00 10.14 -4.08
C GLU A 197 22.34 10.09 -3.36
N ARG A 198 22.41 10.52 -2.09
CA ARG A 198 23.62 10.45 -1.25
C ARG A 198 24.17 9.03 -1.14
N LEU A 199 23.31 8.05 -0.85
CA LEU A 199 23.71 6.66 -0.65
C LEU A 199 23.97 5.90 -1.96
N GLY A 200 23.52 6.43 -3.09
CA GLY A 200 23.74 5.84 -4.40
C GLY A 200 24.79 6.56 -5.24
N HIS A 201 25.36 7.66 -4.76
CA HIS A 201 26.25 8.52 -5.56
C HIS A 201 27.51 7.81 -6.08
N ASP A 202 28.06 6.89 -5.28
CA ASP A 202 29.29 6.11 -5.56
C ASP A 202 29.02 4.76 -6.26
N LEU A 203 27.79 4.50 -6.70
CA LEU A 203 27.41 3.25 -7.37
C LEU A 203 27.66 3.24 -8.89
#